data_AF-A0A3M5TME3-F1
#
_entry.id   AF-A0A3M5TME3-F1
#
_cell.length_a   1.000
_cell.length_b   1.000
_cell.length_c   1.000
_cell.angle_alpha   90.00
_cell.angle_beta   90.00
_cell.angle_gamma   90.00
#
_symmetry.space_group_name_H-M   'P 1'
#
loop_
_entity.id
_entity.type
_entity.pdbx_description
1 polymer ?
#
loop_
_entity_poly.entity_id
_entity_poly.type
_entity_poly.pdbx_seq_one_letter_code
_entity_poly.pdbx_strand_id
1 'polypeptide(L)'
;MTDFNLAALANLSDADLMMPLTFDDAAPVTLAPAVTKVLHFGADQELPDLADLLAKADAVVAAESVADLPARAPRIVGVPASENVSGHMRSNGAQLSDALRLAVRAGVGEPIKTPDDLRYALRVFAAHALNSLIGNRWDVLAERERVAAGSAHDVWKDRVLSALQGEIAAIKAAEHLTDAEFKFVLELVDSDRAGMAQNLAGPKVDVPGLAAGRSLNWRALADDWAEACGSRGNVTLDTGKDAAGWASYSLAVEPSAGWVLSVYVDQQWIPLEASAAGTERALADREQVMLQRSQAAKPAPYLGSVFPDKLRALL
;
A
#
# COMPACT_ATOMS: atom_id res chain seq x y z
N MET A 1 40.41 -52.73 -32.61
CA MET A 1 41.39 -53.28 -31.65
C MET A 1 41.31 -52.47 -30.36
N THR A 2 40.22 -52.66 -29.63
CA THR A 2 39.90 -51.97 -28.36
C THR A 2 39.28 -52.95 -27.37
N ASP A 3 39.66 -54.23 -27.44
CA ASP A 3 39.05 -55.31 -26.66
C ASP A 3 40.04 -56.06 -25.76
N PHE A 4 41.27 -55.56 -25.61
CA PHE A 4 42.28 -56.23 -24.78
C PHE A 4 42.43 -55.66 -23.35
N ASN A 5 41.83 -54.50 -23.04
CA ASN A 5 42.00 -53.86 -21.72
C ASN A 5 40.81 -54.00 -20.76
N LEU A 6 39.63 -54.45 -21.21
CA LEU A 6 38.48 -54.66 -20.31
C LEU A 6 38.47 -56.06 -19.65
N ALA A 7 39.04 -57.07 -20.29
CA ALA A 7 39.10 -58.43 -19.73
C ALA A 7 40.17 -58.58 -18.62
N ALA A 8 41.19 -57.72 -18.60
CA ALA A 8 42.22 -57.70 -17.56
C ALA A 8 41.73 -57.07 -16.23
N LEU A 9 40.75 -56.15 -16.30
CA LEU A 9 40.15 -55.51 -15.12
C LEU A 9 39.12 -56.39 -14.40
N ALA A 10 38.59 -57.42 -15.07
CA ALA A 10 37.56 -58.30 -14.50
C ALA A 10 38.11 -59.43 -13.60
N ASN A 11 39.44 -59.62 -13.57
CA ASN A 11 40.11 -60.68 -12.80
C ASN A 11 41.07 -60.17 -11.73
N LEU A 12 40.98 -58.88 -11.35
CA LEU A 12 41.76 -58.36 -10.23
C LEU A 12 41.15 -58.84 -8.91
N SER A 13 41.95 -59.50 -8.09
CA SER A 13 41.54 -59.91 -6.74
C SER A 13 41.72 -58.74 -5.76
N ASP A 14 40.99 -58.75 -4.64
CA ASP A 14 41.15 -57.72 -3.58
C ASP A 14 42.60 -57.62 -3.06
N ALA A 15 43.41 -58.66 -3.24
CA ALA A 15 44.83 -58.65 -2.89
C ALA A 15 45.67 -57.79 -3.86
N ASP A 16 45.26 -57.65 -5.13
CA ASP A 16 45.97 -56.87 -6.15
C ASP A 16 45.72 -55.36 -5.99
N LEU A 17 44.56 -54.98 -5.45
CA LEU A 17 44.20 -53.57 -5.17
C LEU A 17 44.92 -52.98 -3.95
N MET A 18 45.44 -53.84 -3.07
CA MET A 18 46.08 -53.45 -1.81
C MET A 18 47.61 -53.50 -1.86
N MET A 19 48.19 -53.80 -3.02
CA MET A 19 49.65 -53.78 -3.18
C MET A 19 50.15 -52.32 -3.21
N PRO A 20 51.18 -51.96 -2.40
CA PRO A 20 51.74 -50.62 -2.44
C PRO A 20 52.36 -50.34 -3.80
N LEU A 21 51.96 -49.25 -4.45
CA LEU A 21 52.54 -48.79 -5.72
C LEU A 21 54.00 -48.37 -5.49
N THR A 22 54.95 -49.26 -5.72
CA THR A 22 56.37 -48.91 -5.83
C THR A 22 56.65 -48.46 -7.26
N PHE A 23 56.83 -47.16 -7.45
CA PHE A 23 57.28 -46.58 -8.71
C PHE A 23 58.80 -46.69 -8.78
N ASP A 24 59.31 -47.77 -9.37
CA ASP A 24 60.70 -47.79 -9.86
C ASP A 24 60.72 -47.36 -11.33
N ASP A 25 61.68 -46.50 -11.65
CA ASP A 25 62.04 -45.97 -12.97
C ASP A 25 61.03 -45.07 -13.71
N ALA A 26 60.97 -43.80 -13.27
CA ALA A 26 60.72 -42.68 -14.18
C ALA A 26 61.54 -41.46 -13.76
N ALA A 27 62.37 -40.94 -14.68
CA ALA A 27 63.16 -39.73 -14.49
C ALA A 27 62.30 -38.55 -14.02
N PRO A 28 62.83 -37.62 -13.19
CA PRO A 28 62.03 -36.54 -12.63
C PRO A 28 61.57 -35.59 -13.74
N VAL A 29 60.29 -35.65 -14.08
CA VAL A 29 59.62 -34.61 -14.84
C VAL A 29 59.49 -33.41 -13.91
N THR A 30 60.27 -32.35 -14.16
CA THR A 30 60.02 -31.03 -13.58
C THR A 30 58.66 -30.55 -14.08
N LEU A 31 57.61 -30.80 -13.30
CA LEU A 31 56.31 -30.18 -13.46
C LEU A 31 56.48 -28.67 -13.25
N ALA A 32 56.10 -27.88 -14.25
CA ALA A 32 55.97 -26.43 -14.07
C ALA A 32 55.07 -26.17 -12.85
N PRO A 33 55.38 -25.17 -11.99
CA PRO A 33 54.60 -24.92 -10.80
C PRO A 33 53.16 -24.62 -11.22
N ALA A 34 52.22 -25.45 -10.77
CA ALA A 34 50.80 -25.16 -10.88
C ALA A 34 50.55 -23.86 -10.13
N VAL A 35 50.27 -22.77 -10.86
CA VAL A 35 49.84 -21.50 -10.27
C VAL A 35 48.37 -21.67 -9.86
N THR A 36 48.14 -22.48 -8.83
CA THR A 36 46.86 -22.56 -8.14
C THR A 36 46.88 -21.44 -7.10
N LYS A 37 46.52 -20.21 -7.49
CA LYS A 37 46.14 -19.19 -6.52
C LYS A 37 44.82 -19.65 -5.89
N VAL A 38 44.91 -20.44 -4.83
CA VAL A 38 43.77 -20.87 -4.02
C VAL A 38 43.19 -19.63 -3.35
N LEU A 39 41.94 -19.30 -3.70
CA LEU A 39 41.17 -18.24 -3.07
C LEU A 39 40.91 -18.62 -1.61
N HIS A 40 41.24 -17.72 -0.69
CA HIS A 40 40.82 -17.84 0.70
C HIS A 40 39.32 -17.52 0.79
N PHE A 41 38.53 -18.47 1.28
CA PHE A 41 37.10 -18.28 1.54
C PHE A 41 36.90 -18.05 3.04
N GLY A 42 36.32 -16.91 3.43
CA GLY A 42 35.89 -16.74 4.83
C GLY A 42 35.80 -15.34 5.43
N ALA A 43 36.00 -14.24 4.70
CA ALA A 43 35.80 -12.89 5.24
C ALA A 43 34.74 -12.13 4.44
N ASP A 44 34.00 -11.25 5.12
CA ASP A 44 33.24 -10.17 4.50
C ASP A 44 34.22 -9.33 3.68
N GLN A 45 34.38 -9.69 2.41
CA GLN A 45 35.28 -9.00 1.50
C GLN A 45 34.60 -7.73 1.03
N GLU A 46 35.27 -6.59 1.26
CA GLU A 46 34.87 -5.31 0.70
C GLU A 46 34.84 -5.43 -0.83
N LEU A 47 33.73 -4.96 -1.41
CA LEU A 47 33.54 -4.93 -2.85
C LEU A 47 34.50 -3.86 -3.41
N PRO A 48 35.37 -4.20 -4.38
CA PRO A 48 36.21 -3.19 -5.03
C PRO A 48 35.35 -2.13 -5.72
N ASP A 49 35.87 -0.91 -5.80
CA ASP A 49 35.19 0.18 -6.46
C ASP A 49 34.85 -0.16 -7.92
N LEU A 50 33.75 0.39 -8.41
CA LEU A 50 33.28 0.14 -9.78
C LEU A 50 34.35 0.52 -10.83
N ALA A 51 35.10 1.59 -10.57
CA ALA A 51 36.18 2.03 -11.45
C ALA A 51 37.27 0.96 -11.58
N ASP A 52 37.67 0.32 -10.48
CA ASP A 52 38.68 -0.73 -10.46
C ASP A 52 38.21 -2.00 -11.16
N LEU A 53 36.92 -2.33 -11.03
CA LEU A 53 36.31 -3.47 -11.71
C LEU A 53 36.27 -3.26 -13.23
N LEU A 54 35.96 -2.04 -13.68
CA LEU A 54 35.96 -1.69 -15.10
C LEU A 54 37.38 -1.66 -15.68
N ALA A 55 38.36 -1.13 -14.95
CA ALA A 55 39.76 -1.16 -15.37
C ALA A 55 40.29 -2.60 -15.51
N LYS A 56 39.91 -3.50 -14.60
CA LYS A 56 40.22 -4.94 -14.74
C LYS A 56 39.56 -5.56 -15.97
N ALA A 57 38.35 -5.15 -16.34
CA ALA A 57 37.69 -5.67 -17.54
C ALA A 57 38.45 -5.27 -18.82
N ASP A 58 38.94 -4.03 -18.89
CA ASP A 58 39.76 -3.57 -20.03
C ASP A 58 41.10 -4.35 -20.08
N ALA A 59 41.71 -4.65 -18.93
CA ALA A 59 42.92 -5.47 -18.85
C ALA A 59 42.72 -6.92 -19.30
N VAL A 60 41.51 -7.50 -19.12
CA VAL A 60 41.19 -8.86 -19.62
C VAL A 60 41.25 -8.91 -21.15
N VAL A 61 40.78 -7.87 -21.83
CA VAL A 61 40.82 -7.80 -23.30
C VAL A 61 42.24 -7.60 -23.82
N ALA A 62 43.07 -6.87 -23.07
CA ALA A 62 44.46 -6.60 -23.42
C ALA A 62 45.43 -7.77 -23.13
N ALA A 63 44.97 -8.83 -22.46
CA ALA A 63 45.81 -9.98 -22.11
C ALA A 63 46.14 -10.84 -23.33
N GLU A 64 47.44 -11.05 -23.59
CA GLU A 64 47.92 -11.85 -24.73
C GLU A 64 48.12 -13.34 -24.39
N SER A 65 48.19 -13.68 -23.09
CA SER A 65 48.32 -15.06 -22.62
C SER A 65 47.49 -15.36 -21.37
N VAL A 66 47.28 -16.64 -21.08
CA VAL A 66 46.56 -17.09 -19.87
C VAL A 66 47.25 -16.63 -18.58
N ALA A 67 48.57 -16.45 -18.61
CA ALA A 67 49.34 -15.97 -17.47
C ALA A 67 49.12 -14.47 -17.18
N ASP A 68 48.70 -13.70 -18.20
CA ASP A 68 48.47 -12.25 -18.11
C ASP A 68 47.06 -11.89 -17.63
N LEU A 69 46.18 -12.88 -17.47
CA LEU A 69 44.82 -12.66 -17.00
C LEU A 69 44.80 -12.16 -15.55
N PRO A 70 44.05 -11.08 -15.25
CA PRO A 70 43.94 -10.56 -13.89
C PRO A 70 43.26 -11.57 -12.96
N ALA A 71 43.56 -11.48 -11.66
CA ALA A 71 42.93 -12.31 -10.65
C ALA A 71 41.41 -12.12 -10.66
N ARG A 72 40.67 -13.22 -10.44
CA ARG A 72 39.21 -13.19 -10.38
C ARG A 72 38.72 -12.26 -9.26
N ALA A 73 37.63 -11.56 -9.53
CA ALA A 73 36.96 -10.74 -8.53
C ALA A 73 36.47 -11.61 -7.35
N PRO A 74 36.45 -11.06 -6.12
CA PRO A 74 35.99 -11.76 -4.93
C PRO A 74 34.50 -12.15 -5.07
N ARG A 75 34.11 -13.25 -4.41
CA ARG A 75 32.69 -13.61 -4.30
C ARG A 75 32.09 -12.83 -3.13
N ILE A 76 31.08 -12.02 -3.41
CA ILE A 76 30.34 -11.29 -2.38
C ILE A 76 29.34 -12.24 -1.70
N VAL A 77 29.49 -12.43 -0.38
CA VAL A 77 28.66 -13.34 0.43
C VAL A 77 27.72 -12.54 1.37
N GLY A 78 27.90 -11.23 1.48
CA GLY A 78 27.12 -10.34 2.33
C GLY A 78 27.56 -8.90 2.13
N VAL A 79 26.92 -7.96 2.84
CA VAL A 79 27.32 -6.55 2.85
C VAL A 79 28.02 -6.26 4.18
N PRO A 80 29.29 -5.82 4.17
CA PRO A 80 30.02 -5.45 5.38
C PRO A 80 29.29 -4.40 6.22
N ALA A 81 29.51 -4.41 7.53
CA ALA A 81 28.93 -3.40 8.42
C ALA A 81 29.44 -1.97 8.15
N SER A 82 30.65 -1.84 7.58
CA SER A 82 31.26 -0.57 7.16
C SER A 82 30.51 0.10 6.01
N GLU A 83 29.72 -0.65 5.24
CA GLU A 83 28.97 -0.13 4.09
C GLU A 83 27.69 0.60 4.51
N ASN A 84 27.52 1.80 3.97
CA ASN A 84 26.36 2.65 4.24
C ASN A 84 25.16 2.26 3.36
N VAL A 85 24.60 1.09 3.62
CA VAL A 85 23.39 0.57 2.97
C VAL A 85 22.21 0.45 3.93
N SER A 86 21.00 0.32 3.38
CA SER A 86 19.80 0.05 4.16
C SER A 86 19.90 -1.28 4.92
N GLY A 87 19.21 -1.39 6.06
CA GLY A 87 19.17 -2.64 6.84
C GLY A 87 18.67 -3.83 6.04
N HIS A 88 17.70 -3.61 5.14
CA HIS A 88 17.16 -4.64 4.25
C HIS A 88 18.17 -5.09 3.18
N MET A 89 18.93 -4.16 2.60
CA MET A 89 20.02 -4.52 1.68
C MET A 89 21.11 -5.30 2.42
N ARG A 90 21.43 -4.91 3.66
CA ARG A 90 22.40 -5.61 4.50
C ARG A 90 21.97 -7.05 4.80
N SER A 91 20.69 -7.28 5.12
CA SER A 91 20.19 -8.64 5.40
C SER A 91 20.09 -9.52 4.15
N ASN A 92 19.85 -8.93 2.98
CA ASN A 92 19.56 -9.68 1.75
C ASN A 92 20.67 -9.62 0.69
N GLY A 93 21.77 -8.91 0.95
CA GLY A 93 22.82 -8.68 -0.05
C GLY A 93 23.46 -9.97 -0.61
N ALA A 94 23.51 -11.04 0.19
CA ALA A 94 23.92 -12.36 -0.26
C ALA A 94 23.02 -12.92 -1.38
N GLN A 95 21.71 -12.76 -1.22
CA GLN A 95 20.71 -13.23 -2.18
C GLN A 95 20.78 -12.44 -3.48
N LEU A 96 21.00 -11.12 -3.40
CA LEU A 96 21.22 -10.27 -4.58
C LEU A 96 22.48 -10.71 -5.36
N SER A 97 23.59 -10.94 -4.65
CA SER A 97 24.84 -11.43 -5.23
C SER A 97 24.64 -12.77 -5.95
N ASP A 98 23.95 -13.73 -5.33
CA ASP A 98 23.69 -15.03 -5.94
C ASP A 98 22.73 -14.95 -7.14
N ALA A 99 21.72 -14.07 -7.09
CA ALA A 99 20.81 -13.84 -8.22
C ALA A 99 21.53 -13.23 -9.43
N LEU A 100 22.37 -12.22 -9.22
CA LEU A 100 23.18 -11.61 -10.29
C LEU A 100 24.19 -12.62 -10.86
N ARG A 101 24.81 -13.43 -10.00
CA ARG A 101 25.70 -14.51 -10.44
C ARG A 101 24.99 -15.51 -11.32
N LEU A 102 23.75 -15.89 -10.97
CA LEU A 102 22.93 -16.78 -11.78
C LEU A 102 22.56 -16.12 -13.12
N ALA A 103 22.15 -14.85 -13.11
CA ALA A 103 21.81 -14.11 -14.31
C ALA A 103 22.99 -14.03 -15.30
N VAL A 104 24.19 -13.72 -14.80
CA VAL A 104 25.41 -13.62 -15.63
C VAL A 104 25.88 -14.99 -16.15
N ARG A 105 25.68 -16.08 -15.40
CA ARG A 105 26.18 -17.42 -15.80
C ARG A 105 25.19 -18.28 -16.58
N ALA A 106 23.89 -18.15 -16.33
CA ALA A 106 22.89 -19.13 -16.75
C ALA A 106 21.67 -18.53 -17.47
N GLY A 107 21.45 -17.22 -17.41
CA GLY A 107 20.12 -16.63 -17.66
C GLY A 107 19.99 -15.67 -18.85
N VAL A 108 21.07 -15.31 -19.53
CA VAL A 108 21.01 -14.46 -20.74
C VAL A 108 21.63 -15.28 -21.85
N GLY A 109 20.94 -15.39 -23.00
CA GLY A 109 21.25 -16.34 -24.08
C GLY A 109 22.70 -16.38 -24.58
N GLU A 110 23.52 -15.40 -24.20
CA GLU A 110 24.98 -15.46 -24.25
C GLU A 110 25.63 -14.81 -23.00
N PRO A 111 26.79 -15.31 -22.52
CA PRO A 111 27.53 -14.70 -21.42
C PRO A 111 28.17 -13.35 -21.83
N ILE A 112 28.57 -12.53 -20.84
CA ILE A 112 29.33 -11.28 -21.04
C ILE A 112 30.67 -11.62 -21.75
N LYS A 113 30.91 -11.04 -22.93
CA LYS A 113 32.11 -11.31 -23.75
C LYS A 113 33.05 -10.11 -23.83
N THR A 114 32.51 -8.89 -23.73
CA THR A 114 33.27 -7.65 -23.87
C THR A 114 33.11 -6.72 -22.67
N PRO A 115 34.03 -5.76 -22.45
CA PRO A 115 33.87 -4.70 -21.46
C PRO A 115 32.62 -3.85 -21.70
N ASP A 116 32.21 -3.67 -22.96
CA ASP A 116 30.99 -2.91 -23.30
C ASP A 116 29.71 -3.67 -22.91
N ASP A 117 29.71 -5.00 -23.02
CA ASP A 117 28.63 -5.85 -22.49
C ASP A 117 28.48 -5.67 -20.96
N LEU A 118 29.62 -5.62 -20.24
CA LEU A 118 29.63 -5.37 -18.80
C LEU A 118 29.08 -3.97 -18.47
N ARG A 119 29.52 -2.94 -19.19
CA ARG A 119 29.01 -1.56 -19.05
C ARG A 119 27.51 -1.46 -19.35
N TYR A 120 27.02 -2.20 -20.35
CA TYR A 120 25.59 -2.25 -20.66
C TYR A 120 24.80 -2.96 -19.55
N ALA A 121 25.26 -4.11 -19.08
CA ALA A 121 24.62 -4.85 -17.98
C ALA A 121 24.53 -4.03 -16.69
N LEU A 122 25.59 -3.29 -16.34
CA LEU A 122 25.59 -2.37 -15.19
C LEU A 122 24.57 -1.25 -15.34
N ARG A 123 24.41 -0.68 -16.54
CA ARG A 123 23.40 0.35 -16.82
C ARG A 123 21.98 -0.21 -16.69
N VAL A 124 21.74 -1.41 -17.19
CA VAL A 124 20.43 -2.10 -17.04
C VAL A 124 20.13 -2.35 -15.57
N PHE A 125 21.09 -2.88 -14.80
CA PHE A 125 20.92 -3.09 -13.36
C PHE A 125 20.64 -1.77 -12.62
N ALA A 126 21.41 -0.72 -12.90
CA ALA A 126 21.22 0.59 -12.29
C ALA A 126 19.83 1.18 -12.59
N ALA A 127 19.33 1.03 -13.82
CA ALA A 127 18.00 1.49 -14.19
C ALA A 127 16.89 0.78 -13.39
N HIS A 128 16.97 -0.56 -13.25
CA HIS A 128 16.00 -1.31 -12.45
C HIS A 128 16.11 -1.00 -10.95
N ALA A 129 17.32 -0.85 -10.42
CA ALA A 129 17.53 -0.45 -9.04
C ALA A 129 16.96 0.95 -8.75
N LEU A 130 17.14 1.91 -9.67
CA LEU A 130 16.57 3.25 -9.57
C LEU A 130 15.03 3.21 -9.56
N ASN A 131 14.42 2.43 -10.47
CA ASN A 131 12.96 2.27 -10.49
C ASN A 131 12.43 1.66 -9.18
N SER A 132 13.14 0.69 -8.60
CA SER A 132 12.79 0.14 -7.29
C SER A 132 12.89 1.20 -6.18
N LEU A 133 13.94 2.03 -6.18
CA LEU A 133 14.09 3.12 -5.22
C LEU A 133 12.97 4.16 -5.36
N ILE A 134 12.62 4.54 -6.59
CA ILE A 134 11.50 5.45 -6.89
C ILE A 134 10.19 4.86 -6.35
N GLY A 135 9.91 3.59 -6.62
CA GLY A 135 8.72 2.89 -6.12
C GLY A 135 8.65 2.92 -4.59
N ASN A 136 9.71 2.49 -3.91
CA ASN A 136 9.77 2.53 -2.44
C ASN A 136 9.57 3.94 -1.88
N ARG A 137 10.13 4.97 -2.53
CA ARG A 137 9.95 6.36 -2.11
C ARG A 137 8.50 6.83 -2.32
N TRP A 138 7.91 6.46 -3.45
CA TRP A 138 6.52 6.77 -3.77
C TRP A 138 5.59 6.17 -2.72
N ASP A 139 5.76 4.89 -2.35
CA ASP A 139 4.94 4.23 -1.34
C ASP A 139 4.99 4.97 0.01
N VAL A 140 6.19 5.36 0.45
CA VAL A 140 6.37 6.11 1.71
C VAL A 140 5.71 7.48 1.66
N LEU A 141 5.78 8.18 0.52
CA LEU A 141 5.15 9.48 0.35
C LEU A 141 3.62 9.36 0.28
N ALA A 142 3.11 8.40 -0.50
CA ALA A 142 1.69 8.12 -0.63
C ALA A 142 1.07 7.76 0.73
N GLU A 143 1.74 6.94 1.54
CA GLU A 143 1.26 6.61 2.88
C GLU A 143 1.22 7.84 3.80
N ARG A 144 2.23 8.71 3.74
CA ARG A 144 2.24 9.97 4.52
C ARG A 144 1.10 10.90 4.11
N GLU A 145 0.88 11.06 2.81
CA GLU A 145 -0.22 11.85 2.26
C GLU A 145 -1.57 11.28 2.69
N ARG A 146 -1.72 9.94 2.66
CA ARG A 146 -2.94 9.24 3.13
C ARG A 146 -3.20 9.47 4.62
N VAL A 147 -2.17 9.37 5.47
CA VAL A 147 -2.29 9.62 6.92
C VAL A 147 -2.64 11.08 7.19
N ALA A 148 -1.99 12.02 6.50
CA ALA A 148 -2.30 13.44 6.62
C ALA A 148 -3.75 13.74 6.22
N ALA A 149 -4.21 13.17 5.09
CA ALA A 149 -5.61 13.29 4.66
C ALA A 149 -6.59 12.70 5.68
N GLY A 150 -6.28 11.54 6.27
CA GLY A 150 -7.08 10.92 7.32
C GLY A 150 -7.25 11.84 8.54
N SER A 151 -6.15 12.41 9.04
CA SER A 151 -6.20 13.34 10.18
C SER A 151 -7.02 14.60 9.90
N ALA A 152 -6.99 15.11 8.65
CA ALA A 152 -7.83 16.22 8.24
C ALA A 152 -9.31 15.82 8.24
N HIS A 153 -9.65 14.62 7.75
CA HIS A 153 -11.03 14.13 7.77
C HIS A 153 -11.59 13.99 9.19
N ASP A 154 -10.81 13.53 10.17
CA ASP A 154 -11.31 13.29 11.54
C ASP A 154 -11.79 14.59 12.21
N VAL A 155 -11.06 15.70 12.03
CA VAL A 155 -11.47 17.02 12.54
C VAL A 155 -12.81 17.48 11.98
N TRP A 156 -13.06 17.22 10.70
CA TRP A 156 -14.33 17.57 10.05
C TRP A 156 -15.45 16.61 10.40
N LYS A 157 -15.18 15.30 10.46
CA LYS A 157 -16.17 14.26 10.77
C LYS A 157 -16.84 14.53 12.11
N ASP A 158 -16.09 14.81 13.17
CA ASP A 158 -16.66 15.04 14.50
C ASP A 158 -17.57 16.27 14.54
N ARG A 159 -17.15 17.36 13.87
CA ARG A 159 -17.93 18.61 13.79
C ARG A 159 -19.22 18.41 13.00
N VAL A 160 -19.11 17.76 11.83
CA VAL A 160 -20.26 17.48 10.96
C VAL A 160 -21.21 16.48 11.61
N LEU A 161 -20.68 15.45 12.29
CA LEU A 161 -21.47 14.48 13.03
C LEU A 161 -22.27 15.17 14.15
N SER A 162 -21.64 16.03 14.93
CA SER A 162 -22.30 16.79 16.00
C SER A 162 -23.41 17.68 15.44
N ALA A 163 -23.16 18.35 14.32
CA ALA A 163 -24.14 19.19 13.64
C ALA A 163 -25.33 18.38 13.11
N LEU A 164 -25.06 17.22 12.47
CA LEU A 164 -26.11 16.31 12.00
C LEU A 164 -26.93 15.74 13.15
N GLN A 165 -26.29 15.32 14.25
CA GLN A 165 -26.98 14.82 15.43
C GLN A 165 -27.92 15.86 16.03
N GLY A 166 -27.49 17.13 16.12
CA GLY A 166 -28.35 18.20 16.62
C GLY A 166 -29.54 18.52 15.70
N GLU A 167 -29.34 18.49 14.38
CA GLU A 167 -30.46 18.65 13.43
C GLU A 167 -31.50 17.52 13.60
N ILE A 168 -31.04 16.29 13.74
CA ILE A 168 -31.91 15.11 13.93
C ILE A 168 -32.64 15.20 15.27
N ALA A 169 -31.93 15.62 16.34
CA ALA A 169 -32.54 15.85 17.64
C ALA A 169 -33.61 16.95 17.57
N ALA A 170 -33.40 18.02 16.80
CA ALA A 170 -34.37 19.09 16.58
C ALA A 170 -35.62 18.60 15.84
N ILE A 171 -35.43 17.84 14.76
CA ILE A 171 -36.55 17.26 13.99
C ILE A 171 -37.39 16.33 14.88
N LYS A 172 -36.74 15.43 15.63
CA LYS A 172 -37.45 14.52 16.54
C LYS A 172 -38.12 15.24 17.71
N ALA A 173 -37.50 16.29 18.24
CA ALA A 173 -38.11 17.09 19.30
C ALA A 173 -39.40 17.77 18.84
N ALA A 174 -39.46 18.23 17.59
CA ALA A 174 -40.63 18.85 17.00
C ALA A 174 -41.83 17.89 16.85
N GLU A 175 -41.61 16.57 16.86
CA GLU A 175 -42.70 15.58 16.90
C GLU A 175 -43.39 15.48 18.28
N HIS A 176 -42.77 16.04 19.32
CA HIS A 176 -43.19 15.85 20.71
C HIS A 176 -43.44 17.16 21.46
N LEU A 177 -42.92 18.27 20.95
CA LEU A 177 -43.04 19.60 21.56
C LEU A 177 -43.76 20.54 20.60
N THR A 178 -44.54 21.46 21.16
CA THR A 178 -45.02 22.64 20.42
C THR A 178 -43.87 23.60 20.14
N ASP A 179 -44.02 24.48 19.14
CA ASP A 179 -43.01 25.49 18.80
C ASP A 179 -42.58 26.36 20.00
N ALA A 180 -43.53 26.69 20.89
CA ALA A 180 -43.27 27.48 22.08
C ALA A 180 -42.45 26.69 23.13
N GLU A 181 -42.78 25.42 23.34
CA GLU A 181 -42.04 24.53 24.25
C GLU A 181 -40.64 24.24 23.71
N PHE A 182 -40.52 23.99 22.40
CA PHE A 182 -39.24 23.78 21.74
C PHE A 182 -38.34 25.01 21.86
N LYS A 183 -38.88 26.21 21.60
CA LYS A 183 -38.15 27.46 21.78
C LYS A 183 -37.67 27.63 23.23
N PHE A 184 -38.53 27.35 24.21
CA PHE A 184 -38.17 27.43 25.62
C PHE A 184 -37.06 26.43 26.01
N VAL A 185 -37.11 25.21 25.48
CA VAL A 185 -36.05 24.21 25.65
C VAL A 185 -34.72 24.70 25.07
N LEU A 186 -34.74 25.31 23.87
CA LEU A 186 -33.55 25.90 23.27
C LEU A 186 -33.00 27.08 24.08
N GLU A 187 -33.85 27.94 24.64
CA GLU A 187 -33.41 29.05 25.51
C GLU A 187 -32.69 28.54 26.77
N LEU A 188 -33.14 27.41 27.33
CA LEU A 188 -32.47 26.76 28.47
C LEU A 188 -31.14 26.12 28.07
N VAL A 189 -31.05 25.51 26.88
CA VAL A 189 -29.79 25.01 26.32
C VAL A 189 -28.80 26.16 26.11
N ASP A 190 -29.26 27.28 25.56
CA ASP A 190 -28.44 28.49 25.33
C ASP A 190 -27.96 29.13 26.64
N SER A 191 -28.67 28.88 27.75
CA SER A 191 -28.32 29.39 29.08
C SER A 191 -27.49 28.39 29.92
N ASP A 192 -26.90 27.36 29.29
CA ASP A 192 -26.11 26.30 29.93
C ASP A 192 -26.90 25.49 31.00
N ARG A 193 -28.21 25.33 30.77
CA ARG A 193 -29.12 24.58 31.66
C ARG A 193 -29.68 23.32 30.98
N ALA A 194 -28.84 22.63 30.20
CA ALA A 194 -29.24 21.44 29.44
C ALA A 194 -29.85 20.32 30.31
N GLY A 195 -29.36 20.12 31.54
CA GLY A 195 -29.94 19.14 32.47
C GLY A 195 -31.38 19.50 32.90
N MET A 196 -31.67 20.79 33.08
CA MET A 196 -33.02 21.26 33.39
C MET A 196 -33.93 21.14 32.16
N ALA A 197 -33.42 21.50 30.99
CA ALA A 197 -34.11 21.34 29.72
C ALA A 197 -34.49 19.87 29.47
N GLN A 198 -33.59 18.92 29.74
CA GLN A 198 -33.86 17.49 29.62
C GLN A 198 -35.00 17.01 30.54
N ASN A 199 -35.00 17.49 31.79
CA ASN A 199 -36.05 17.13 32.76
C ASN A 199 -37.43 17.66 32.34
N LEU A 200 -37.48 18.82 31.66
CA LEU A 200 -38.71 19.44 31.20
C LEU A 200 -39.22 18.85 29.87
N ALA A 201 -38.32 18.60 28.92
CA ALA A 201 -38.66 18.04 27.61
C ALA A 201 -39.03 16.54 27.68
N GLY A 202 -38.59 15.84 28.73
CA GLY A 202 -38.86 14.42 28.96
C GLY A 202 -37.92 13.50 28.16
N PRO A 203 -38.03 12.18 28.35
CA PRO A 203 -37.04 11.20 27.87
C PRO A 203 -37.06 10.96 26.35
N LYS A 204 -38.06 11.50 25.63
CA LYS A 204 -38.18 11.33 24.17
C LYS A 204 -37.43 12.41 23.38
N VAL A 205 -37.01 13.49 24.05
CA VAL A 205 -36.27 14.58 23.44
C VAL A 205 -34.79 14.45 23.80
N ASP A 206 -33.94 14.41 22.79
CA ASP A 206 -32.48 14.33 22.95
C ASP A 206 -31.89 15.74 23.13
N VAL A 207 -31.96 16.27 24.35
CA VAL A 207 -31.40 17.58 24.67
C VAL A 207 -29.87 17.62 24.55
N PRO A 208 -29.10 16.58 24.94
CA PRO A 208 -27.67 16.51 24.67
C PRO A 208 -27.34 16.67 23.17
N GLY A 209 -28.06 15.99 22.29
CA GLY A 209 -27.93 16.14 20.84
C GLY A 209 -28.22 17.57 20.37
N LEU A 210 -29.32 18.17 20.85
CA LEU A 210 -29.67 19.57 20.57
C LEU A 210 -28.56 20.55 20.97
N ALA A 211 -27.98 20.36 22.16
CA ALA A 211 -26.89 21.18 22.65
C ALA A 211 -25.62 21.01 21.81
N ALA A 212 -25.29 19.77 21.43
CA ALA A 212 -24.08 19.46 20.66
C ALA A 212 -24.10 20.06 19.24
N GLY A 213 -25.24 20.06 18.56
CA GLY A 213 -25.39 20.67 17.24
C GLY A 213 -25.78 22.14 17.28
N ARG A 214 -25.91 22.75 18.46
CA ARG A 214 -26.40 24.12 18.59
C ARG A 214 -25.50 25.10 17.83
N SER A 215 -26.11 25.89 16.96
CA SER A 215 -25.43 26.92 16.14
C SER A 215 -24.48 26.36 15.08
N LEU A 216 -24.49 25.05 14.84
CA LEU A 216 -23.77 24.43 13.74
C LEU A 216 -24.71 24.26 12.54
N ASN A 217 -24.27 24.72 11.37
CA ASN A 217 -24.94 24.41 10.11
C ASN A 217 -24.19 23.28 9.42
N TRP A 218 -24.75 22.07 9.46
CA TRP A 218 -24.10 20.89 8.88
C TRP A 218 -23.84 21.03 7.38
N ARG A 219 -24.67 21.78 6.64
CA ARG A 219 -24.49 22.00 5.18
C ARG A 219 -23.27 22.86 4.90
N ALA A 220 -23.14 23.98 5.63
CA ALA A 220 -21.96 24.85 5.53
C ALA A 220 -20.69 24.10 5.95
N LEU A 221 -20.75 23.32 7.04
CA LEU A 221 -19.62 22.48 7.47
C LEU A 221 -19.27 21.40 6.44
N ALA A 222 -20.24 20.86 5.72
CA ALA A 222 -20.01 19.88 4.67
C ALA A 222 -19.40 20.51 3.41
N ASP A 223 -19.77 21.74 3.07
CA ASP A 223 -19.13 22.52 2.02
C ASP A 223 -17.67 22.83 2.38
N ASP A 224 -17.43 23.38 3.59
CA ASP A 224 -16.08 23.62 4.09
C ASP A 224 -15.24 22.33 4.12
N TRP A 225 -15.85 21.20 4.49
CA TRP A 225 -15.19 19.89 4.49
C TRP A 225 -14.83 19.44 3.07
N ALA A 226 -15.73 19.58 2.10
CA ALA A 226 -15.48 19.23 0.71
C ALA A 226 -14.40 20.12 0.07
N GLU A 227 -14.26 21.38 0.49
CA GLU A 227 -13.20 22.29 0.03
C GLU A 227 -11.85 22.01 0.70
N ALA A 228 -11.85 21.70 2.00
CA ALA A 228 -10.62 21.53 2.78
C ALA A 228 -9.96 20.16 2.60
N CYS A 229 -10.71 19.12 2.22
CA CYS A 229 -10.17 17.77 2.05
C CYS A 229 -9.63 17.53 0.63
N GLY A 230 -8.47 16.85 0.56
CA GLY A 230 -7.87 16.41 -0.70
C GLY A 230 -8.35 15.04 -1.19
N SER A 231 -9.22 14.37 -0.44
CA SER A 231 -9.76 13.04 -0.75
C SER A 231 -11.23 12.90 -0.38
N ARG A 232 -11.89 11.87 -0.93
CA ARG A 232 -13.27 11.52 -0.58
C ARG A 232 -13.38 11.13 0.89
N GLY A 233 -14.43 11.58 1.56
CA GLY A 233 -14.74 11.25 2.95
C GLY A 233 -16.22 10.92 3.13
N ASN A 234 -16.56 10.21 4.19
CA ASN A 234 -17.94 10.04 4.60
C ASN A 234 -18.07 10.02 6.12
N VAL A 235 -19.27 10.32 6.60
CA VAL A 235 -19.70 10.10 7.97
C VAL A 235 -21.05 9.44 7.94
N THR A 236 -21.21 8.37 8.73
CA THR A 236 -22.46 7.62 8.84
C THR A 236 -22.95 7.70 10.27
N LEU A 237 -24.27 7.85 10.41
CA LEU A 237 -24.94 7.92 11.70
C LEU A 237 -26.20 7.08 11.67
N ASP A 238 -26.48 6.42 12.78
CA ASP A 238 -27.70 5.64 12.97
C ASP A 238 -28.70 6.49 13.75
N THR A 239 -29.93 6.59 13.24
CA THR A 239 -31.00 7.35 13.91
C THR A 239 -31.94 6.47 14.73
N GLY A 240 -31.58 5.20 14.90
CA GLY A 240 -32.39 4.21 15.58
C GLY A 240 -33.52 3.68 14.70
N LYS A 241 -34.57 3.17 15.36
CA LYS A 241 -35.71 2.54 14.70
C LYS A 241 -36.91 3.51 14.68
N ASP A 242 -37.41 3.81 13.50
CA ASP A 242 -38.69 4.50 13.29
C ASP A 242 -39.79 3.50 12.89
N ALA A 243 -40.97 4.01 12.52
CA ALA A 243 -42.10 3.18 12.07
C ALA A 243 -41.81 2.44 10.75
N ALA A 244 -40.85 2.90 9.95
CA ALA A 244 -40.43 2.31 8.68
C ALA A 244 -39.23 1.34 8.83
N GLY A 245 -38.52 1.37 9.96
CA GLY A 245 -37.44 0.44 10.26
C GLY A 245 -36.22 1.12 10.86
N TRP A 246 -35.05 0.50 10.74
CA TRP A 246 -33.79 1.17 11.10
C TRP A 246 -33.43 2.17 10.00
N ALA A 247 -33.17 3.41 10.38
CA ALA A 247 -32.74 4.46 9.45
C ALA A 247 -31.31 4.89 9.78
N SER A 248 -30.41 4.65 8.82
CA SER A 248 -29.03 5.14 8.84
C SER A 248 -28.86 6.21 7.78
N TYR A 249 -28.17 7.28 8.10
CA TYR A 249 -27.84 8.36 7.17
C TYR A 249 -26.34 8.41 6.96
N SER A 250 -25.93 8.71 5.73
CA SER A 250 -24.53 8.88 5.37
C SER A 250 -24.37 10.18 4.61
N LEU A 251 -23.49 11.04 5.08
CA LEU A 251 -23.04 12.22 4.36
C LEU A 251 -21.67 11.92 3.76
N ALA A 252 -21.61 11.87 2.43
CA ALA A 252 -20.39 11.69 1.67
C ALA A 252 -19.92 13.01 1.09
N VAL A 253 -18.64 13.35 1.26
CA VAL A 253 -18.00 14.52 0.66
C VAL A 253 -16.97 14.09 -0.37
N GLU A 254 -16.87 14.84 -1.45
CA GLU A 254 -15.88 14.64 -2.50
C GLU A 254 -15.22 15.97 -2.85
N PRO A 255 -13.87 16.04 -2.89
CA PRO A 255 -13.16 17.24 -3.26
C PRO A 255 -13.63 17.74 -4.63
N SER A 256 -13.99 19.03 -4.71
CA SER A 256 -14.50 19.67 -5.93
C SER A 256 -15.80 19.12 -6.52
N ALA A 257 -16.40 18.06 -5.94
CA ALA A 257 -17.68 17.49 -6.35
C ALA A 257 -18.75 17.54 -5.23
N GLY A 258 -18.50 18.33 -4.19
CA GLY A 258 -19.46 18.66 -3.15
C GLY A 258 -19.85 17.49 -2.24
N TRP A 259 -20.96 17.66 -1.54
CA TRP A 259 -21.48 16.68 -0.58
C TRP A 259 -22.82 16.09 -1.02
N VAL A 260 -23.08 14.86 -0.59
CA VAL A 260 -24.33 14.12 -0.82
C VAL A 260 -24.75 13.43 0.47
N LEU A 261 -25.97 13.72 0.92
CA LEU A 261 -26.63 13.07 2.04
C LEU A 261 -27.54 11.96 1.51
N SER A 262 -27.35 10.75 2.02
CA SER A 262 -28.06 9.53 1.61
C SER A 262 -28.67 8.83 2.82
N VAL A 263 -29.76 8.09 2.60
CA VAL A 263 -30.38 7.21 3.59
C VAL A 263 -30.22 5.75 3.19
N TYR A 264 -30.00 4.87 4.15
CA TYR A 264 -29.87 3.43 3.93
C TYR A 264 -31.24 2.76 3.96
N VAL A 265 -31.65 2.18 2.83
CA VAL A 265 -32.93 1.47 2.68
C VAL A 265 -32.72 0.21 1.83
N ASP A 266 -33.19 -0.94 2.32
CA ASP A 266 -33.11 -2.25 1.63
C ASP A 266 -31.72 -2.62 1.09
N GLN A 267 -30.69 -2.40 1.90
CA GLN A 267 -29.27 -2.66 1.56
C GLN A 267 -28.66 -1.70 0.53
N GLN A 268 -29.28 -0.56 0.28
CA GLN A 268 -28.80 0.45 -0.66
C GLN A 268 -28.82 1.84 -0.04
N TRP A 269 -27.84 2.67 -0.40
CA TRP A 269 -27.83 4.09 -0.08
C TRP A 269 -28.60 4.86 -1.15
N ILE A 270 -29.61 5.62 -0.72
CA ILE A 270 -30.46 6.41 -1.60
C ILE A 270 -30.17 7.89 -1.31
N PRO A 271 -29.60 8.64 -2.28
CA PRO A 271 -29.37 10.08 -2.13
C PRO A 271 -30.67 10.83 -1.88
N LEU A 272 -30.69 11.73 -0.89
CA LEU A 272 -31.85 12.57 -0.50
C LEU A 272 -31.61 14.05 -0.77
N GLU A 273 -30.41 14.52 -0.48
CA GLU A 273 -30.02 15.92 -0.59
C GLU A 273 -28.55 15.99 -1.03
N ALA A 274 -28.19 17.01 -1.79
CA ALA A 274 -26.81 17.24 -2.21
C ALA A 274 -26.51 18.74 -2.26
N SER A 275 -25.24 19.09 -2.22
CA SER A 275 -24.79 20.45 -2.55
C SER A 275 -24.96 20.74 -4.03
N ALA A 276 -24.85 22.02 -4.42
CA ALA A 276 -24.96 22.42 -5.83
C ALA A 276 -23.97 21.63 -6.73
N ALA A 277 -22.72 21.48 -6.28
CA ALA A 277 -21.70 20.71 -7.00
C ALA A 277 -21.95 19.19 -6.98
N GLY A 278 -22.62 18.66 -5.95
CA GLY A 278 -22.91 17.24 -5.81
C GLY A 278 -24.19 16.77 -6.48
N THR A 279 -25.05 17.69 -6.95
CA THR A 279 -26.41 17.39 -7.44
C THR A 279 -26.40 16.41 -8.62
N GLU A 280 -25.57 16.65 -9.64
CA GLU A 280 -25.52 15.80 -10.83
C GLU A 280 -25.16 14.35 -10.48
N ARG A 281 -24.12 14.17 -9.66
CA ARG A 281 -23.69 12.86 -9.14
C ARG A 281 -24.79 12.19 -8.33
N ALA A 282 -25.43 12.93 -7.43
CA ALA A 282 -26.49 12.39 -6.59
C ALA A 282 -27.71 11.92 -7.40
N LEU A 283 -28.07 12.62 -8.47
CA LEU A 283 -29.15 12.23 -9.37
C LEU A 283 -28.78 10.98 -10.17
N ALA A 284 -27.57 10.91 -10.71
CA ALA A 284 -27.08 9.72 -11.44
C ALA A 284 -27.04 8.47 -10.54
N ASP A 285 -26.49 8.61 -9.33
CA ASP A 285 -26.45 7.53 -8.34
C ASP A 285 -27.88 7.07 -7.97
N ARG A 286 -28.79 8.03 -7.78
CA ARG A 286 -30.19 7.74 -7.43
C ARG A 286 -30.93 7.02 -8.56
N GLU A 287 -30.76 7.45 -9.81
CA GLU A 287 -31.36 6.79 -10.97
C GLU A 287 -30.90 5.33 -11.05
N GLN A 288 -29.60 5.08 -10.89
CA GLN A 288 -29.03 3.74 -10.89
C GLN A 288 -29.61 2.87 -9.76
N VAL A 289 -29.70 3.40 -8.53
CA VAL A 289 -30.27 2.66 -7.40
C VAL A 289 -31.75 2.37 -7.62
N MET A 290 -32.54 3.33 -8.11
CA MET A 290 -33.96 3.13 -8.38
C MET A 290 -34.19 2.12 -9.52
N LEU A 291 -33.35 2.12 -10.54
CA LEU A 291 -33.38 1.11 -11.60
C LEU A 291 -33.14 -0.30 -11.04
N GLN A 292 -32.11 -0.47 -10.21
CA GLN A 292 -31.82 -1.75 -9.55
C GLN A 292 -32.99 -2.23 -8.68
N ARG A 293 -33.62 -1.32 -7.93
CA ARG A 293 -34.80 -1.63 -7.12
C ARG A 293 -35.99 -2.08 -7.97
N SER A 294 -36.23 -1.38 -9.07
CA SER A 294 -37.28 -1.71 -10.03
C SER A 294 -37.07 -3.10 -10.65
N GLN A 295 -35.83 -3.39 -11.07
CA GLN A 295 -35.45 -4.72 -11.60
C GLN A 295 -35.62 -5.83 -10.56
N ALA A 296 -35.40 -5.53 -9.28
CA ALA A 296 -35.62 -6.45 -8.18
C ALA A 296 -37.08 -6.49 -7.67
N ALA A 297 -38.02 -5.83 -8.34
CA ALA A 297 -39.43 -5.72 -7.95
C ALA A 297 -39.64 -5.24 -6.50
N LYS A 298 -38.72 -4.42 -5.97
CA LYS A 298 -38.85 -3.85 -4.62
C LYS A 298 -39.88 -2.71 -4.63
N PRO A 299 -40.70 -2.56 -3.57
CA PRO A 299 -41.62 -1.43 -3.46
C PRO A 299 -40.87 -0.09 -3.39
N ALA A 300 -41.60 1.01 -3.65
CA ALA A 300 -41.04 2.34 -3.49
C ALA A 300 -40.58 2.55 -2.03
N PRO A 301 -39.33 3.01 -1.81
CA PRO A 301 -38.81 3.19 -0.46
C PRO A 301 -39.53 4.34 0.24
N TYR A 302 -39.72 4.21 1.55
CA TYR A 302 -40.17 5.32 2.38
C TYR A 302 -38.97 6.24 2.66
N LEU A 303 -39.02 7.47 2.15
CA LEU A 303 -37.97 8.47 2.25
C LEU A 303 -38.54 9.73 2.89
N GLY A 304 -37.68 10.56 3.47
CA GLY A 304 -38.10 11.88 3.97
C GLY A 304 -38.47 11.96 5.44
N SER A 305 -38.29 10.90 6.24
CA SER A 305 -38.73 10.88 7.65
C SER A 305 -37.97 11.88 8.53
N VAL A 306 -36.63 11.85 8.47
CA VAL A 306 -35.78 12.79 9.20
C VAL A 306 -35.36 13.94 8.27
N PHE A 307 -34.62 13.64 7.22
CA PHE A 307 -34.22 14.64 6.23
C PHE A 307 -35.16 14.63 5.03
N PRO A 308 -35.59 15.80 4.52
CA PRO A 308 -36.47 15.88 3.37
C PRO A 308 -35.78 15.36 2.11
N ASP A 309 -36.56 14.70 1.25
CA ASP A 309 -36.11 14.26 -0.07
C ASP A 309 -36.12 15.43 -1.07
N LYS A 310 -35.06 16.24 -1.05
CA LYS A 310 -34.94 17.43 -1.92
C LYS A 310 -34.64 17.07 -3.37
N LEU A 311 -34.02 15.92 -3.63
CA LEU A 311 -33.72 15.47 -4.99
C LEU A 311 -34.98 15.05 -5.75
N ARG A 312 -36.06 14.64 -5.07
CA ARG A 312 -37.35 14.36 -5.72
C ARG A 312 -37.94 15.58 -6.44
N ALA A 313 -37.68 16.80 -5.97
CA ALA A 313 -38.19 18.01 -6.60
C ALA A 313 -37.47 18.39 -7.90
N LEU A 314 -36.37 17.68 -8.24
CA LEU A 314 -35.51 17.93 -9.39
C LEU A 314 -35.62 16.86 -10.49
N LEU A 315 -36.39 15.80 -10.23
CA LEU A 315 -36.73 14.71 -11.17
C LEU A 315 -38.10 14.97 -11.81
#